data_AF-A0A6I1KM24-F1
#
_entry.id   AF-A0A6I1KM24-F1
#
_cell.length_a   1.000
_cell.length_b   1.000
_cell.length_c   1.000
_cell.angle_alpha   90.00
_cell.angle_beta   90.00
_cell.angle_gamma   90.00
#
_symmetry.space_group_name_H-M   'P 1'
#
loop_
_entity.id
_entity.type
_entity.pdbx_description
1 polymer ?
#
loop_
_entity_poly.entity_id
_entity_poly.type
_entity_poly.pdbx_seq_one_letter_code
_entity_poly.pdbx_strand_id
1 'polypeptide(L)'
;MKPIYTKNDYQILVDTDQHRACIVKGTNSVYVSLEELTPLSSLAAKHLRMMGCDPKKYMNIGHTNQVILKEAAPAWEEAVARANNADRKTDTSMVPIFWQNLSGLLELREAEDTYAACQKSASLMLEYQQRGLPPAQLMELRRKHPRSAAYILAEAYAFSGNEEIAGRARKAMHILVTNGQIKDALSLLPDSPPDAPFSEQLRMIL
;
A
#
# COMPACT_ATOMS: atom_id res chain seq x y z
N MET A 1 -23.53 9.92 4.73
CA MET A 1 -24.17 8.69 5.26
C MET A 1 -25.64 8.56 4.85
N LYS A 2 -26.01 7.44 4.21
CA LYS A 2 -27.38 7.08 3.78
C LYS A 2 -27.83 5.75 4.40
N PRO A 3 -29.10 5.56 4.76
CA PRO A 3 -29.58 4.28 5.27
C PRO A 3 -29.62 3.21 4.18
N ILE A 4 -29.06 2.04 4.47
CA ILE A 4 -29.10 0.87 3.58
C ILE A 4 -29.98 -0.27 4.13
N TYR A 5 -30.22 -0.29 5.45
CA TYR A 5 -31.06 -1.29 6.10
C TYR A 5 -31.69 -0.69 7.34
N THR A 6 -32.98 -0.97 7.56
CA THR A 6 -33.71 -0.57 8.78
C THR A 6 -34.66 -1.68 9.17
N LYS A 7 -34.64 -2.08 10.45
CA LYS A 7 -35.55 -3.06 11.04
C LYS A 7 -35.75 -2.75 12.52
N ASN A 8 -36.97 -2.40 12.91
CA ASN A 8 -37.30 -2.00 14.27
C ASN A 8 -36.38 -0.86 14.77
N ASP A 9 -35.63 -1.10 15.86
CA ASP A 9 -34.66 -0.19 16.46
C ASP A 9 -33.24 -0.31 15.87
N TYR A 10 -33.04 -1.16 14.85
CA TYR A 10 -31.77 -1.42 14.20
C TYR A 10 -31.69 -0.74 12.83
N GLN A 11 -30.63 0.01 12.60
CA GLN A 11 -30.37 0.71 11.34
C GLN A 11 -28.90 0.60 10.94
N ILE A 12 -28.65 0.48 9.64
CA ILE A 12 -27.30 0.59 9.08
C ILE A 12 -27.27 1.79 8.13
N LEU A 13 -26.39 2.74 8.43
CA LEU A 13 -26.10 3.90 7.62
C LEU A 13 -24.72 3.69 6.97
N VAL A 14 -24.59 3.98 5.68
CA VAL A 14 -23.31 3.85 4.95
C VAL A 14 -22.92 5.16 4.31
N ASP A 15 -21.64 5.47 4.42
CA ASP A 15 -20.94 6.45 3.60
C ASP A 15 -20.07 5.70 2.59
N THR A 16 -20.58 5.59 1.36
CA THR A 16 -19.89 4.88 0.28
C THR A 16 -18.61 5.59 -0.14
N ASP A 17 -18.56 6.92 0.02
CA ASP A 17 -17.41 7.72 -0.41
C ASP A 17 -16.26 7.59 0.59
N GLN A 18 -16.57 7.44 1.88
CA GLN A 18 -15.58 7.28 2.96
C GLN A 18 -15.31 5.83 3.37
N HIS A 19 -15.91 4.83 2.71
CA HIS A 19 -15.81 3.41 3.08
C HIS A 19 -16.15 3.14 4.55
N ARG A 20 -17.16 3.84 5.07
CA ARG A 20 -17.55 3.76 6.47
C ARG A 20 -19.02 3.41 6.60
N ALA A 21 -19.34 2.63 7.62
CA ALA A 21 -20.71 2.39 8.02
C ALA A 21 -20.90 2.77 9.49
N CYS A 22 -22.13 3.12 9.85
CA CYS A 22 -22.58 3.33 11.20
C CYS A 22 -23.75 2.37 11.45
N ILE A 23 -23.56 1.47 12.40
CA ILE A 23 -24.58 0.53 12.86
C ILE A 23 -25.22 1.12 14.11
N VAL A 24 -26.52 1.37 14.05
CA VAL A 24 -27.31 1.96 15.13
C VAL A 24 -28.27 0.90 15.67
N LYS A 25 -28.34 0.77 17.00
CA LYS A 25 -29.32 -0.06 17.70
C LYS A 25 -29.84 0.67 18.94
N GLY A 26 -31.09 1.14 18.88
CA GLY A 26 -31.66 2.00 19.91
C GLY A 26 -30.87 3.30 20.04
N THR A 27 -30.29 3.56 21.21
CA THR A 27 -29.45 4.73 21.48
C THR A 27 -27.96 4.50 21.19
N ASN A 28 -27.56 3.27 20.90
CA ASN A 28 -26.15 2.92 20.69
C ASN A 28 -25.81 2.99 19.21
N SER A 29 -24.62 3.50 18.90
CA SER A 29 -24.07 3.54 17.54
C SER A 29 -22.62 3.08 17.53
N VAL A 30 -22.24 2.31 16.52
CA VAL A 30 -20.85 1.88 16.29
C VAL A 30 -20.46 2.21 14.86
N TYR A 31 -19.32 2.87 14.71
CA TYR A 31 -18.69 3.12 13.42
C TYR A 31 -17.76 1.97 13.06
N VAL A 32 -17.91 1.48 11.83
CA VAL A 32 -17.21 0.31 11.31
C VAL A 32 -16.72 0.60 9.89
N SER A 33 -15.67 -0.10 9.47
CA SER A 33 -15.25 -0.08 8.07
C SER A 33 -16.25 -0.84 7.20
N LEU A 34 -16.48 -0.34 5.98
CA LEU A 34 -17.32 -1.03 5.01
C LEU A 34 -16.50 -2.12 4.29
N GLU A 35 -16.45 -3.31 4.88
CA GLU A 35 -15.66 -4.46 4.39
C GLU A 35 -16.55 -5.63 3.96
N GLU A 36 -15.97 -6.59 3.23
CA GLU A 36 -16.65 -7.83 2.86
C GLU A 36 -17.07 -8.64 4.09
N LEU A 37 -18.18 -9.37 3.98
CA LEU A 37 -18.66 -10.19 5.09
C LEU A 37 -17.94 -11.53 5.14
N THR A 38 -17.52 -11.93 6.33
CA THR A 38 -16.87 -13.22 6.56
C THR A 38 -17.71 -14.11 7.47
N PRO A 39 -17.49 -15.45 7.43
CA PRO A 39 -18.04 -16.35 8.42
C PRO A 39 -17.64 -15.91 9.83
N LEU A 40 -18.54 -16.13 10.77
CA LEU A 40 -18.38 -15.63 12.13
C LEU A 40 -17.17 -16.27 12.84
N SER A 41 -16.28 -15.45 13.41
CA SER A 41 -15.12 -15.95 14.16
C SER A 41 -15.56 -16.71 15.41
N SER A 42 -14.75 -17.67 15.86
CA SER A 42 -15.04 -18.44 17.09
C SER A 42 -15.16 -17.54 18.32
N LEU A 43 -14.37 -16.48 18.39
CA LEU A 43 -14.40 -15.46 19.45
C LEU A 43 -15.70 -14.64 19.40
N ALA A 44 -16.07 -14.12 18.22
CA ALA A 44 -17.32 -13.36 18.05
C ALA A 44 -18.54 -14.25 18.37
N ALA A 45 -18.51 -15.53 17.99
CA ALA A 45 -19.58 -16.47 18.29
C ALA A 45 -19.73 -16.70 19.78
N LYS A 46 -18.60 -16.81 20.50
CA LYS A 46 -18.59 -16.93 21.97
C LYS A 46 -19.17 -15.66 22.61
N HIS A 47 -18.77 -14.48 22.17
CA HIS A 47 -19.29 -13.21 22.69
C HIS A 47 -20.80 -13.06 22.48
N LEU A 48 -21.31 -13.38 21.29
CA LEU A 48 -22.74 -13.34 21.01
C LEU A 48 -23.54 -14.28 21.92
N ARG A 49 -23.04 -15.51 22.16
CA ARG A 49 -23.68 -16.45 23.09
C ARG A 49 -23.72 -15.90 24.52
N MET A 50 -22.63 -15.29 24.99
CA MET A 50 -22.59 -14.67 26.32
C MET A 50 -23.60 -13.52 26.47
N MET A 51 -23.89 -12.81 25.38
CA MET A 51 -24.90 -11.74 25.33
C MET A 51 -26.33 -12.26 25.07
N GLY A 52 -26.55 -13.59 25.11
CA GLY A 52 -27.87 -14.20 24.86
C GLY A 52 -28.34 -14.15 23.40
N CYS A 53 -27.44 -13.87 22.45
CA CYS A 53 -27.74 -13.81 21.03
C CYS A 53 -27.44 -15.15 20.35
N ASP A 54 -28.26 -15.52 19.35
CA ASP A 54 -28.00 -16.69 18.49
C ASP A 54 -26.96 -16.32 17.41
N PRO A 55 -25.74 -16.88 17.44
CA PRO A 55 -24.68 -16.53 16.48
C PRO A 55 -25.04 -16.84 15.03
N LYS A 56 -25.96 -17.79 14.77
CA LYS A 56 -26.35 -18.17 13.41
C LYS A 56 -27.05 -17.03 12.64
N LYS A 57 -27.57 -16.04 13.36
CA LYS A 57 -28.25 -14.87 12.79
C LYS A 57 -27.31 -13.75 12.40
N TYR A 58 -26.00 -13.89 12.63
CA TYR A 58 -25.03 -12.83 12.43
C TYR A 58 -23.95 -13.24 11.43
N MET A 59 -23.32 -12.23 10.82
CA MET A 59 -22.13 -12.35 10.00
C MET A 59 -21.08 -11.35 10.48
N ASN A 60 -19.81 -11.66 10.25
CA ASN A 60 -18.70 -10.83 10.68
C ASN A 60 -18.33 -9.83 9.59
N ILE A 61 -17.89 -8.63 9.97
CA ILE A 61 -17.44 -7.61 9.03
C ILE A 61 -15.93 -7.75 8.86
N GLY A 62 -15.47 -8.19 7.69
CA GLY A 62 -14.07 -8.41 7.36
C GLY A 62 -13.36 -9.31 8.37
N HIS A 63 -12.16 -8.89 8.80
CA HIS A 63 -11.40 -9.57 9.85
C HIS A 63 -11.59 -8.94 11.24
N THR A 64 -12.57 -8.06 11.41
CA THR A 64 -12.87 -7.42 12.69
C THR A 64 -13.67 -8.35 13.62
N ASN A 65 -13.93 -7.94 14.86
CA ASN A 65 -14.86 -8.63 15.76
C ASN A 65 -16.28 -8.01 15.74
N GLN A 66 -16.56 -7.17 14.75
CA GLN A 66 -17.84 -6.49 14.60
C GLN A 66 -18.78 -7.31 13.72
N VAL A 67 -20.05 -7.35 14.07
CA VAL A 67 -21.03 -8.23 13.42
C VAL A 67 -22.26 -7.47 12.95
N ILE A 68 -22.88 -7.97 11.88
CA ILE A 68 -24.18 -7.51 11.38
C ILE A 68 -25.19 -8.65 11.39
N LEU A 69 -26.47 -8.33 11.30
CA LEU A 69 -27.52 -9.31 11.07
C LEU A 69 -27.39 -9.90 9.67
N LYS A 70 -27.52 -11.23 9.56
CA LYS A 70 -27.47 -11.97 8.29
C LYS A 70 -28.54 -11.53 7.29
N GLU A 71 -29.69 -11.07 7.78
CA GLU A 71 -30.75 -10.50 6.93
C GLU A 71 -30.35 -9.17 6.27
N ALA A 72 -29.40 -8.43 6.87
CA ALA A 72 -28.86 -7.20 6.30
C ALA A 72 -27.69 -7.45 5.34
N ALA A 73 -27.20 -8.70 5.23
CA ALA A 73 -26.07 -9.05 4.38
C ALA A 73 -26.27 -8.66 2.90
N PRO A 74 -27.44 -8.88 2.26
CA PRO A 74 -27.61 -8.49 0.86
C PRO A 74 -27.45 -6.99 0.62
N ALA A 75 -28.03 -6.17 1.50
CA ALA A 75 -27.93 -4.70 1.42
C ALA A 75 -26.51 -4.20 1.71
N TRP A 76 -25.80 -4.88 2.62
CA TRP A 76 -24.41 -4.62 2.93
C TRP A 76 -23.49 -4.94 1.75
N GLU A 77 -23.62 -6.13 1.16
CA GLU A 77 -22.86 -6.55 -0.02
C GLU A 77 -23.11 -5.62 -1.21
N GLU A 78 -24.35 -5.17 -1.42
CA GLU A 78 -24.66 -4.16 -2.45
C GLU A 78 -23.98 -2.81 -2.14
N ALA A 79 -23.91 -2.40 -0.87
CA ALA A 79 -23.21 -1.19 -0.46
C ALA A 79 -21.69 -1.31 -0.65
N VAL A 80 -21.08 -2.45 -0.30
CA VAL A 80 -19.67 -2.77 -0.55
C VAL A 80 -19.40 -2.76 -2.06
N ALA A 81 -20.24 -3.41 -2.86
CA ALA A 81 -20.10 -3.42 -4.32
C ALA A 81 -20.24 -2.01 -4.92
N ARG A 82 -21.15 -1.18 -4.39
CA ARG A 82 -21.29 0.23 -4.79
C ARG A 82 -20.09 1.07 -4.39
N ALA A 83 -19.54 0.87 -3.20
CA ALA A 83 -18.33 1.54 -2.74
C ALA A 83 -17.13 1.14 -3.62
N ASN A 84 -16.94 -0.16 -3.88
CA ASN A 84 -15.91 -0.67 -4.79
C ASN A 84 -16.09 -0.18 -6.24
N ASN A 85 -17.33 0.00 -6.72
CA ASN A 85 -17.61 0.53 -8.05
C ASN A 85 -17.49 2.07 -8.12
N ALA A 86 -17.75 2.77 -7.01
CA ALA A 86 -17.47 4.19 -6.87
C ALA A 86 -15.95 4.42 -6.82
N ASP A 87 -15.21 3.58 -6.10
CA ASP A 87 -13.75 3.53 -6.15
C ASP A 87 -13.28 3.31 -7.59
N ARG A 88 -13.84 2.38 -8.37
CA ARG A 88 -13.49 2.26 -9.80
C ARG A 88 -13.70 3.52 -10.66
N LYS A 89 -14.53 4.49 -10.23
CA LYS A 89 -14.70 5.79 -10.90
C LYS A 89 -13.89 6.93 -10.25
N THR A 90 -13.33 6.71 -9.07
CA THR A 90 -12.64 7.72 -8.25
C THR A 90 -11.26 7.26 -7.75
N ASP A 91 -10.72 6.15 -8.29
CA ASP A 91 -9.42 5.62 -7.93
C ASP A 91 -8.31 6.49 -8.55
N THR A 92 -8.04 7.62 -7.89
CA THR A 92 -6.77 8.34 -8.00
C THR A 92 -5.71 7.77 -7.08
N SER A 93 -5.91 6.57 -6.50
CA SER A 93 -4.82 5.89 -5.84
C SER A 93 -3.87 5.39 -6.94
N MET A 94 -2.66 5.96 -6.97
CA MET A 94 -1.57 5.47 -7.83
C MET A 94 -1.14 4.04 -7.41
N VAL A 95 -1.73 3.46 -6.36
CA VAL A 95 -1.29 2.23 -5.69
C VAL A 95 -1.42 1.01 -6.61
N PRO A 96 -2.54 0.74 -7.32
CA PRO A 96 -2.61 -0.37 -8.28
C PRO A 96 -1.65 -0.21 -9.45
N ILE A 97 -1.49 1.02 -9.97
CA ILE A 97 -0.55 1.32 -11.07
C ILE A 97 0.88 1.07 -10.61
N PHE A 98 1.22 1.45 -9.38
CA PHE A 98 2.52 1.20 -8.77
C PHE A 98 2.82 -0.28 -8.65
N TRP A 99 1.90 -1.09 -8.10
CA TRP A 99 2.10 -2.53 -7.94
C TRP A 99 2.15 -3.27 -9.28
N GLN A 100 1.36 -2.84 -10.27
CA GLN A 100 1.37 -3.43 -11.60
C GLN A 100 2.64 -3.09 -12.39
N ASN A 101 3.14 -1.85 -12.27
CA ASN A 101 4.26 -1.39 -13.09
C ASN A 101 5.64 -1.53 -12.41
N LEU A 102 5.71 -1.65 -11.09
CA LEU A 102 6.96 -1.77 -10.32
C LEU A 102 7.04 -3.11 -9.57
N SER A 103 7.01 -4.20 -10.32
CA SER A 103 7.18 -5.54 -9.75
C SER A 103 8.54 -5.68 -9.03
N GLY A 104 8.56 -6.34 -7.87
CA GLY A 104 9.78 -6.52 -7.08
C GLY A 104 10.28 -5.26 -6.35
N LEU A 105 9.53 -4.15 -6.34
CA LEU A 105 9.93 -2.91 -5.66
C LEU A 105 10.11 -3.11 -4.14
N LEU A 106 9.23 -3.88 -3.49
CA LEU A 106 9.36 -4.19 -2.05
C LEU A 106 10.62 -5.00 -1.76
N GLU A 107 10.83 -6.09 -2.49
CA GLU A 107 12.00 -6.97 -2.35
C GLU A 107 13.30 -6.17 -2.57
N LEU A 108 13.32 -5.27 -3.55
CA LEU A 108 14.45 -4.38 -3.80
C LEU A 108 14.66 -3.40 -2.65
N ARG A 109 13.61 -2.76 -2.12
CA ARG A 109 13.75 -1.83 -0.99
C ARG A 109 14.30 -2.51 0.25
N GLU A 110 13.77 -3.68 0.61
CA GLU A 110 14.27 -4.43 1.76
C GLU A 110 15.75 -4.81 1.60
N ALA A 111 16.15 -5.21 0.39
CA ALA A 111 17.54 -5.56 0.09
C ALA A 111 18.48 -4.32 0.09
N GLU A 112 18.02 -3.18 -0.43
CA GLU A 112 18.77 -1.91 -0.41
C GLU A 112 18.93 -1.36 1.01
N ASP A 113 17.87 -1.37 1.81
CA ASP A 113 17.89 -0.91 3.21
C ASP A 113 18.80 -1.79 4.06
N THR A 114 18.73 -3.11 3.88
CA THR A 114 19.61 -4.06 4.54
C THR A 114 21.07 -3.81 4.16
N TYR A 115 21.34 -3.62 2.87
CA TYR A 115 22.69 -3.32 2.40
C TYR A 115 23.20 -1.98 2.93
N ALA A 116 22.37 -0.92 2.94
CA ALA A 116 22.71 0.39 3.47
C ALA A 116 23.00 0.32 4.99
N ALA A 117 22.24 -0.46 5.75
CA ALA A 117 22.48 -0.68 7.18
C ALA A 117 23.79 -1.44 7.44
N CYS A 118 24.07 -2.48 6.66
CA CYS A 118 25.33 -3.24 6.71
C CYS A 118 26.52 -2.35 6.35
N GLN A 119 26.39 -1.53 5.32
CA GLN A 119 27.36 -0.52 4.90
C GLN A 119 27.66 0.48 6.01
N LYS A 120 26.63 1.09 6.58
CA LYS A 120 26.78 2.07 7.66
C LYS A 120 27.50 1.46 8.86
N SER A 121 27.14 0.23 9.22
CA SER A 121 27.78 -0.51 10.31
C SER A 121 29.26 -0.81 9.99
N ALA A 122 29.56 -1.25 8.77
CA ALA A 122 30.93 -1.54 8.32
C ALA A 122 31.80 -0.28 8.24
N SER A 123 31.28 0.82 7.71
CA SER A 123 31.98 2.11 7.66
C SER A 123 32.28 2.68 9.04
N LEU A 124 31.37 2.51 10.00
CA LEU A 124 31.59 2.91 11.40
C LEU A 124 32.65 2.06 12.10
N MET A 125 32.76 0.77 11.74
CA MET A 125 33.69 -0.16 12.37
C MET A 125 35.10 -0.14 11.79
N LEU A 126 35.25 0.22 10.51
CA LEU A 126 36.49 -0.02 9.75
C LEU A 126 37.05 1.22 9.03
N GLU A 127 36.49 2.41 9.30
CA GLU A 127 36.90 3.68 8.67
C GLU A 127 37.01 3.61 7.13
N TYR A 128 36.24 2.74 6.49
CA TYR A 128 36.25 2.61 5.04
C TYR A 128 35.60 3.85 4.41
N GLN A 129 36.41 4.63 3.68
CA GLN A 129 35.95 5.76 2.87
C GLN A 129 35.16 5.33 1.61
N GLN A 130 35.16 4.04 1.27
CA GLN A 130 34.55 3.55 0.03
C GLN A 130 33.39 2.58 0.29
N ARG A 131 32.28 2.82 -0.41
CA ARG A 131 31.17 1.89 -0.54
C ARG A 131 31.70 0.61 -1.23
N GLY A 132 31.82 -0.50 -0.50
CA GLY A 132 32.09 -1.81 -1.11
C GLY A 132 30.98 -2.20 -2.09
N LEU A 133 31.25 -3.02 -3.10
CA LEU A 133 30.24 -3.41 -4.10
C LEU A 133 29.00 -4.03 -3.43
N PRO A 134 27.79 -3.80 -3.97
CA PRO A 134 26.59 -4.43 -3.47
C PRO A 134 26.68 -5.96 -3.58
N PRO A 135 26.03 -6.71 -2.66
CA PRO A 135 26.00 -8.17 -2.71
C PRO A 135 25.48 -8.68 -4.05
N ALA A 136 26.01 -9.82 -4.51
CA ALA A 136 25.62 -10.43 -5.79
C ALA A 136 24.09 -10.63 -5.91
N GLN A 137 23.43 -10.99 -4.82
CA GLN A 137 21.97 -11.14 -4.75
C GLN A 137 21.23 -9.83 -5.04
N LEU A 138 21.71 -8.69 -4.50
CA LEU A 138 21.13 -7.38 -4.78
C LEU A 138 21.34 -6.98 -6.24
N MET A 139 22.51 -7.29 -6.80
CA MET A 139 22.80 -7.06 -8.22
C MET A 139 21.90 -7.88 -9.14
N GLU A 140 21.66 -9.15 -8.83
CA GLU A 140 20.73 -10.02 -9.55
C GLU A 140 19.28 -9.52 -9.45
N LEU A 141 18.87 -9.07 -8.26
CA LEU A 141 17.52 -8.52 -8.05
C LEU A 141 17.29 -7.27 -8.89
N ARG A 142 18.29 -6.37 -8.97
CA ARG A 142 18.24 -5.17 -9.83
C ARG A 142 18.13 -5.53 -11.31
N ARG A 143 18.86 -6.55 -11.78
CA ARG A 143 18.76 -7.06 -13.16
C ARG A 143 17.40 -7.68 -13.45
N LYS A 144 16.81 -8.38 -12.49
CA LYS A 144 15.50 -9.01 -12.61
C LYS A 144 14.36 -7.99 -12.62
N HIS A 145 14.52 -6.88 -11.89
CA HIS A 145 13.51 -5.82 -11.74
C HIS A 145 14.07 -4.43 -12.10
N PRO A 146 14.47 -4.19 -13.37
CA PRO A 146 15.21 -2.99 -13.76
C PRO A 146 14.39 -1.71 -13.66
N ARG A 147 13.07 -1.80 -13.87
CA ARG A 147 12.15 -0.66 -13.74
C ARG A 147 12.01 -0.21 -12.28
N SER A 148 11.90 -1.15 -11.35
CA SER A 148 11.83 -0.90 -9.92
C SER A 148 13.16 -0.37 -9.38
N ALA A 149 14.28 -0.90 -9.88
CA ALA A 149 15.61 -0.38 -9.53
C ALA A 149 15.84 1.05 -10.05
N ALA A 150 15.42 1.38 -11.27
CA ALA A 150 15.44 2.74 -11.80
C ALA A 150 14.52 3.69 -11.01
N TYR A 151 13.41 3.17 -10.49
CA TYR A 151 12.49 3.95 -9.66
C TYR A 151 13.11 4.31 -8.31
N ILE A 152 13.74 3.34 -7.62
CA ILE A 152 14.48 3.60 -6.37
C ILE A 152 15.59 4.63 -6.59
N LEU A 153 16.30 4.54 -7.72
CA LEU A 153 17.32 5.52 -8.07
C LEU A 153 16.71 6.91 -8.26
N ALA A 154 15.61 7.04 -9.00
CA ALA A 154 14.93 8.31 -9.19
C ALA A 154 14.41 8.89 -7.87
N GLU A 155 13.88 8.06 -6.98
CA GLU A 155 13.42 8.45 -5.66
C GLU A 155 14.53 9.07 -4.80
N ALA A 156 15.75 8.52 -4.86
CA ALA A 156 16.90 9.08 -4.13
C ALA A 156 17.21 10.55 -4.54
N TYR A 157 16.95 10.93 -5.79
CA TYR A 157 17.13 12.31 -6.26
C TYR A 157 15.89 13.19 -6.03
N ALA A 158 14.70 12.60 -5.87
CA ALA A 158 13.45 13.34 -5.71
C ALA A 158 13.41 14.18 -4.43
N PHE A 159 14.24 13.82 -3.44
CA PHE A 159 14.43 14.53 -2.18
C PHE A 159 15.77 15.28 -2.09
N SER A 160 16.43 15.51 -3.23
CA SER A 160 17.64 16.36 -3.29
C SER A 160 17.32 17.79 -2.85
N GLY A 161 18.27 18.45 -2.18
CA GLY A 161 18.18 19.88 -1.86
C GLY A 161 18.24 20.82 -3.07
N ASN A 162 18.53 20.28 -4.28
CA ASN A 162 18.42 21.02 -5.53
C ASN A 162 17.07 20.76 -6.19
N GLU A 163 16.20 21.78 -6.21
CA GLU A 163 14.84 21.71 -6.77
C GLU A 163 14.80 21.31 -8.26
N GLU A 164 15.82 21.66 -9.04
CA GLU A 164 15.87 21.28 -10.45
C GLU A 164 16.09 19.76 -10.59
N ILE A 165 17.00 19.20 -9.80
CA ILE A 165 17.29 17.76 -9.75
C ILE A 165 16.07 17.02 -9.20
N ALA A 166 15.47 17.52 -8.12
CA ALA A 166 14.27 16.96 -7.52
C ALA A 166 13.09 16.95 -8.50
N GLY A 167 12.89 18.03 -9.27
CA GLY A 167 11.87 18.11 -10.31
C GLY A 167 12.07 17.12 -11.45
N ARG A 168 13.31 16.98 -11.96
CA ARG A 168 13.66 15.99 -12.99
C ARG A 168 13.47 14.55 -12.49
N ALA A 169 13.81 14.30 -11.23
CA ALA A 169 13.65 13.00 -10.58
C ALA A 169 12.17 12.60 -10.40
N ARG A 170 11.31 13.52 -9.94
CA ARG A 170 9.86 13.30 -9.89
C ARG A 170 9.27 12.99 -11.26
N LYS A 171 9.76 13.67 -12.31
CA LYS A 171 9.37 13.40 -13.71
C LYS A 171 9.83 12.00 -14.16
N ALA A 172 11.04 11.59 -13.82
CA ALA A 172 11.55 10.24 -14.10
C ALA A 172 10.71 9.16 -13.41
N MET A 173 10.34 9.35 -12.14
CA MET A 173 9.43 8.46 -11.40
C MET A 173 8.07 8.34 -12.11
N HIS A 174 7.50 9.45 -12.57
CA HIS A 174 6.25 9.43 -13.32
C HIS A 174 6.38 8.60 -14.60
N ILE A 175 7.43 8.81 -15.41
CA ILE A 175 7.67 8.03 -16.64
C ILE A 175 7.76 6.53 -16.33
N LEU A 176 8.47 6.15 -15.26
CA LEU A 176 8.64 4.76 -14.82
C LEU A 176 7.32 4.10 -14.43
N VAL A 177 6.41 4.86 -13.82
CA VAL A 177 5.10 4.38 -13.38
C VAL A 177 4.09 4.33 -14.52
N THR A 178 4.11 5.26 -15.48
CA THR A 178 3.06 5.35 -16.52
C THR A 178 3.38 4.61 -17.81
N ASN A 179 4.60 4.77 -18.34
CA ASN A 179 5.01 4.21 -19.65
C ASN A 179 6.15 3.20 -19.50
N GLY A 180 6.71 3.14 -18.29
CA GLY A 180 8.08 2.81 -17.91
C GLY A 180 9.08 2.47 -19.01
N GLN A 181 9.39 3.51 -19.78
CA GLN A 181 10.59 3.64 -20.58
C GLN A 181 11.75 3.99 -19.65
N ILE A 182 12.56 2.98 -19.31
CA ILE A 182 13.64 3.10 -18.33
C ILE A 182 14.73 4.06 -18.82
N LYS A 183 15.12 3.96 -20.11
CA LYS A 183 16.19 4.80 -20.68
C LYS A 183 15.85 6.30 -20.63
N ASP A 184 14.61 6.65 -20.93
CA ASP A 184 14.14 8.03 -20.94
C ASP A 184 14.00 8.60 -19.52
N ALA A 185 13.65 7.75 -18.55
CA ALA A 185 13.66 8.14 -17.14
C ALA A 185 15.08 8.36 -16.61
N LEU A 186 16.02 7.47 -16.95
CA LEU A 186 17.41 7.55 -16.49
C LEU A 186 18.18 8.73 -17.11
N SER A 187 17.86 9.13 -18.34
CA SER A 187 18.48 10.29 -18.99
C SER A 187 18.14 11.63 -18.32
N LEU A 188 17.07 11.68 -17.53
CA LEU A 188 16.68 12.86 -16.75
C LEU A 188 17.47 13.00 -15.44
N LEU A 189 18.07 11.91 -14.98
CA LEU A 189 18.78 11.88 -13.71
C LEU A 189 20.27 12.24 -13.92
N PRO A 190 20.90 12.91 -12.95
CA PRO A 190 22.34 13.11 -12.95
C PRO A 190 23.10 11.77 -13.07
N ASP A 191 24.34 11.83 -13.58
CA ASP A 191 25.19 10.65 -13.73
C ASP A 191 25.68 10.08 -12.39
N SER A 192 25.57 10.87 -11.30
CA SER A 192 26.01 10.50 -9.94
C SER A 192 24.94 10.79 -8.86
N PRO A 193 24.54 9.79 -8.03
CA PRO A 193 23.65 9.95 -6.89
C PRO A 193 24.18 11.00 -5.93
N PRO A 194 23.30 11.75 -5.26
CA PRO A 194 23.71 12.87 -4.41
C PRO A 194 24.58 12.41 -3.23
N ASP A 195 24.54 11.11 -2.88
CA ASP A 195 25.31 10.50 -1.79
C ASP A 195 26.49 9.62 -2.24
N ALA A 196 26.86 9.63 -3.53
CA ALA A 196 27.96 8.82 -4.04
C ALA A 196 28.82 9.64 -5.02
N PRO A 197 29.95 10.22 -4.58
CA PRO A 197 30.83 10.97 -5.47
C PRO A 197 31.44 10.13 -6.62
N PHE A 198 31.24 8.80 -6.66
CA PHE A 198 31.79 7.90 -7.68
C PHE A 198 30.89 6.69 -7.99
N SER A 199 29.76 6.89 -8.68
CA SER A 199 28.75 5.84 -8.91
C SER A 199 28.62 5.32 -10.35
N GLU A 200 29.65 5.40 -11.18
CA GLU A 200 29.56 4.85 -12.55
C GLU A 200 29.15 3.37 -12.57
N GLN A 201 29.44 2.64 -11.48
CA GLN A 201 29.14 1.22 -11.34
C GLN A 201 27.64 0.90 -11.19
N LEU A 202 26.80 1.83 -10.72
CA LEU A 202 25.34 1.60 -10.58
C LEU A 202 24.62 1.55 -11.93
N ARG A 203 25.12 2.27 -12.94
CA ARG A 203 24.54 2.27 -14.30
C ARG A 203 25.02 1.10 -15.17
N MET A 204 26.16 0.46 -14.88
CA MET A 204 26.59 -0.73 -15.63
C MET A 204 25.79 -2.00 -15.30
N ILE A 205 24.98 -1.96 -14.23
CA ILE A 205 24.22 -3.13 -13.73
C ILE A 205 22.73 -3.04 -14.13
N LEU A 206 22.26 -1.88 -14.62
CA LEU A 206 20.91 -1.62 -15.13
C LEU A 206 20.89 -1.59 -16.67
#